data_AF-A0A1X4ICN0-F1
#
_entry.id   AF-A0A1X4ICN0-F1
#
_cell.length_a   1.000
_cell.length_b   1.000
_cell.length_c   1.000
_cell.angle_alpha   90.00
_cell.angle_beta   90.00
_cell.angle_gamma   90.00
#
_symmetry.space_group_name_H-M   'P 1'
#
loop_
_entity.id
_entity.type
_entity.pdbx_description
1 polymer ?
#
loop_
_entity_poly.entity_id
_entity_poly.type
_entity_poly.pdbx_seq_one_letter_code
_entity_poly.pdbx_strand_id
1 'polypeptide(L)'
;MILNTTRPRPQAVPFRPRTARLVLGPASRFGRPDGAWWPRTRDLARELGELADVIDPLWGRLTHVAVNPRHWRLAPRGVVVVNDHEVVVDRFAEALDPHRILLQSYTAGSWDLLVVPPLTSASSAARLMAAAG
;
A
#
# COMPACT_ATOMS: atom_id res chain seq x y z
N MET A 1 -55.61 -3.58 -21.55
CA MET A 1 -54.83 -2.52 -20.84
C MET A 1 -53.57 -3.18 -20.32
N ILE A 2 -52.40 -2.94 -20.93
CA ILE A 2 -51.11 -3.56 -20.54
C ILE A 2 -50.11 -2.43 -20.32
N LEU A 3 -49.58 -2.32 -19.10
CA LEU A 3 -48.64 -1.29 -18.67
C LEU A 3 -47.21 -1.70 -19.07
N ASN A 4 -46.65 -1.02 -20.07
CA ASN A 4 -45.26 -1.20 -20.47
C ASN A 4 -44.35 -0.57 -19.41
N THR A 5 -43.72 -1.40 -18.58
CA THR A 5 -42.75 -0.93 -17.58
C THR A 5 -41.34 -1.11 -18.15
N THR A 6 -40.81 -0.06 -18.78
CA THR A 6 -39.41 -0.04 -19.24
C THR A 6 -38.50 0.03 -18.02
N ARG A 7 -37.77 -1.05 -17.72
CA ARG A 7 -36.72 -1.01 -16.70
C ARG A 7 -35.54 -0.16 -17.22
N PRO A 8 -35.04 0.81 -16.44
CA PRO A 8 -33.88 1.57 -16.85
C PRO A 8 -32.65 0.65 -16.94
N ARG A 9 -31.85 0.81 -18.00
CA ARG A 9 -30.56 0.11 -18.12
C ARG A 9 -29.63 0.54 -16.98
N PRO A 10 -28.89 -0.38 -16.35
CA PRO A 10 -27.90 -0.03 -15.36
C PRO A 10 -26.86 0.89 -16.02
N GLN A 11 -26.72 2.12 -15.50
CA GLN A 11 -25.68 3.03 -15.91
C GLN A 11 -24.34 2.48 -15.41
N ALA A 12 -23.39 2.27 -16.32
CA ALA A 12 -22.02 1.96 -15.97
C ALA A 12 -21.41 3.20 -15.31
N VAL A 13 -21.30 3.18 -13.99
CA VAL A 13 -20.51 4.16 -13.26
C VAL A 13 -19.04 3.86 -13.55
N PRO A 14 -18.23 4.84 -14.00
CA PRO A 14 -16.82 4.61 -14.27
C PRO A 14 -16.14 4.12 -12.99
N PHE A 15 -15.55 2.93 -13.05
CA PHE A 15 -14.76 2.38 -11.96
C PHE A 15 -13.51 3.23 -11.77
N ARG A 16 -13.38 3.88 -10.61
CA ARG A 16 -12.15 4.55 -10.21
C ARG A 16 -11.38 3.57 -9.32
N PRO A 17 -10.25 3.02 -9.78
CA PRO A 17 -9.41 2.18 -8.92
C PRO A 17 -8.99 2.98 -7.69
N ARG A 18 -8.93 2.28 -6.55
CA ARG A 18 -8.56 2.91 -5.28
C ARG A 18 -7.06 3.17 -5.27
N THR A 19 -6.67 4.43 -5.13
CA THR A 19 -5.26 4.82 -5.01
C THR A 19 -4.76 4.66 -3.57
N ALA A 20 -3.54 4.15 -3.40
CA ALA A 20 -2.87 4.12 -2.10
C ALA A 20 -2.76 5.51 -1.47
N ARG A 21 -2.87 5.57 -0.14
CA ARG A 21 -2.64 6.79 0.64
C ARG A 21 -1.16 6.86 1.00
N LEU A 22 -0.37 7.44 0.11
CA LEU A 22 1.09 7.52 0.20
C LEU A 22 1.52 8.99 0.17
N VAL A 23 2.48 9.33 1.02
CA VAL A 23 3.23 10.59 0.96
C VAL A 23 4.71 10.22 0.95
N LEU A 24 5.44 10.74 -0.01
CA LEU A 24 6.89 10.59 -0.10
C LEU A 24 7.55 11.88 0.40
N GLY A 25 8.59 11.72 1.22
CA GLY A 25 9.41 12.83 1.68
C GLY A 25 10.57 13.11 0.73
N PRO A 26 11.33 14.18 0.98
CA PRO A 26 12.62 14.38 0.32
C PRO A 26 13.55 13.20 0.60
N ALA A 27 14.47 12.94 -0.34
CA ALA A 27 15.44 11.84 -0.28
C ALA A 27 16.02 11.68 1.14
N SER A 28 15.97 10.44 1.64
CA SER A 28 16.26 10.15 3.04
C SER A 28 17.65 10.66 3.46
N ARG A 29 17.68 11.29 4.64
CA ARG A 29 18.89 11.50 5.43
C ARG A 29 18.90 10.40 6.49
N PHE A 30 20.06 9.79 6.74
CA PHE A 30 20.24 8.64 7.64
C PHE A 30 19.23 8.59 8.81
N GLY A 31 18.43 7.52 8.86
CA GLY A 31 17.47 7.24 9.93
C GLY A 31 16.05 7.77 9.72
N ARG A 32 15.79 8.60 8.69
CA ARG A 32 14.43 9.06 8.35
C ARG A 32 13.79 8.13 7.30
N PRO A 33 12.51 7.74 7.45
CA PRO A 33 11.79 7.04 6.38
C PRO A 33 11.70 7.91 5.12
N ASP A 34 11.67 7.26 3.95
CA ASP A 34 11.47 7.87 2.63
C ASP A 34 10.05 8.40 2.44
N GLY A 35 9.13 8.01 3.32
CA GLY A 35 7.76 8.51 3.32
C GLY A 35 6.88 7.83 4.35
N ALA A 36 5.57 8.04 4.21
CA ALA A 36 4.56 7.35 4.99
C ALA A 36 3.44 6.82 4.12
N TRP A 37 2.93 5.67 4.55
CA TRP A 37 1.82 4.98 3.93
C TRP A 37 0.73 4.71 4.96
N TRP A 38 -0.51 5.05 4.61
CA TRP A 38 -1.69 4.83 5.45
C TRP A 38 -2.61 3.77 4.83
N PRO A 39 -2.34 2.47 5.06
CA PRO A 39 -3.18 1.38 4.57
C PRO A 39 -4.61 1.51 5.10
N ARG A 40 -5.57 0.99 4.33
CA ARG A 40 -6.99 0.99 4.73
C ARG A 40 -7.34 -0.21 5.59
N THR A 41 -6.61 -1.30 5.44
CA THR A 41 -6.81 -2.56 6.14
C THR A 41 -5.48 -3.14 6.60
N ARG A 42 -5.55 -4.25 7.36
CA ARG A 42 -4.36 -5.05 7.70
C ARG A 42 -4.12 -6.19 6.71
N ASP A 43 -4.86 -6.25 5.60
CA ASP A 43 -4.67 -7.26 4.57
C ASP A 43 -3.55 -6.85 3.63
N LEU A 44 -2.34 -7.37 3.85
CA LEU A 44 -1.18 -6.89 3.12
C LEU A 44 -1.31 -7.19 1.61
N ALA A 45 -1.84 -8.35 1.23
CA ALA A 45 -1.94 -8.73 -0.17
C ALA A 45 -2.83 -7.76 -0.96
N ARG A 46 -3.97 -7.37 -0.37
CA ARG A 46 -4.85 -6.37 -0.97
C ARG A 46 -4.19 -5.00 -1.07
N GLU A 47 -3.53 -4.58 0.01
CA GLU A 47 -2.97 -3.24 0.13
C GLU A 47 -1.72 -3.06 -0.76
N LEU A 48 -0.95 -4.12 -1.00
CA LEU A 48 0.19 -4.10 -1.93
C LEU A 48 -0.23 -3.85 -3.38
N GLY A 49 -1.40 -4.30 -3.82
CA GLY A 49 -1.90 -3.97 -5.16
C GLY A 49 -2.10 -2.47 -5.34
N GLU A 50 -2.83 -1.84 -4.42
CA GLU A 50 -3.07 -0.39 -4.46
C GLU A 50 -1.76 0.42 -4.33
N LEU A 51 -0.76 -0.14 -3.62
CA LEU A 51 0.55 0.50 -3.44
C LEU A 51 1.43 0.36 -4.68
N ALA A 52 1.47 -0.81 -5.31
CA ALA A 52 2.22 -1.06 -6.54
C ALA A 52 1.72 -0.19 -7.70
N ASP A 53 0.41 0.01 -7.82
CA ASP A 53 -0.21 0.93 -8.80
C ASP A 53 0.38 2.35 -8.75
N VAL A 54 0.80 2.79 -7.56
CA VAL A 54 1.38 4.13 -7.36
C VAL A 54 2.90 4.09 -7.50
N ILE A 55 3.56 3.06 -6.98
CA ILE A 55 5.02 3.03 -6.86
C ILE A 55 5.71 2.56 -8.14
N ASP A 56 5.16 1.58 -8.87
CA ASP A 56 5.81 1.04 -10.06
C ASP A 56 6.13 2.12 -11.10
N PRO A 57 5.23 3.07 -11.41
CA PRO A 57 5.52 4.15 -12.36
C PRO A 57 6.45 5.25 -11.80
N LEU A 58 6.53 5.40 -10.47
CA LEU A 58 7.27 6.49 -9.82
C LEU A 58 8.74 6.12 -9.54
N TRP A 59 8.98 4.88 -9.16
CA TRP A 59 10.27 4.43 -8.64
C TRP A 59 10.82 3.23 -9.40
N GLY A 60 9.94 2.43 -9.99
CA GLY A 60 10.27 1.16 -10.62
C GLY A 60 9.50 0.03 -9.96
N ARG A 61 9.46 -1.11 -10.66
CA ARG A 61 8.68 -2.29 -10.27
C ARG A 61 9.03 -2.73 -8.85
N LEU A 62 8.01 -2.84 -7.99
CA LEU A 62 8.11 -3.45 -6.67
C LEU A 62 8.39 -4.95 -6.82
N THR A 63 9.43 -5.45 -6.15
CA THR A 63 9.80 -6.87 -6.23
C THR A 63 9.80 -7.56 -4.88
N HIS A 64 10.22 -6.87 -3.83
CA HIS A 64 10.21 -7.42 -2.46
C HIS A 64 9.63 -6.42 -1.48
N VAL A 65 9.03 -6.98 -0.44
CA VAL A 65 8.45 -6.26 0.67
C VAL A 65 8.87 -6.94 1.96
N ALA A 66 9.57 -6.22 2.83
CA ALA A 66 9.88 -6.70 4.17
C ALA A 66 8.92 -6.06 5.18
N VAL A 67 8.28 -6.90 6.00
CA VAL A 67 7.33 -6.47 7.03
C VAL A 67 7.57 -7.18 8.36
N ASN A 68 7.22 -6.50 9.44
CA ASN A 68 6.99 -7.17 10.71
C ASN A 68 5.55 -7.73 10.71
N PRO A 69 5.35 -9.05 10.89
CA PRO A 69 4.04 -9.67 10.80
C PRO A 69 3.05 -9.24 11.89
N ARG A 70 3.51 -8.58 12.98
CA ARG A 70 2.70 -8.25 14.17
C ARG A 70 1.37 -7.56 13.86
N HIS A 71 1.32 -6.70 12.84
CA HIS A 71 0.14 -5.91 12.49
C HIS A 71 -0.50 -6.30 11.16
N TRP A 72 0.00 -7.33 10.48
CA TRP A 72 -0.41 -7.67 9.12
C TRP A 72 -1.04 -9.06 9.04
N ARG A 73 -2.15 -9.17 8.31
CA ARG A 73 -2.66 -10.43 7.79
C ARG A 73 -1.91 -10.73 6.49
N LEU A 74 -1.03 -11.71 6.55
CA LEU A 74 -0.13 -12.07 5.44
C LEU A 74 -0.66 -13.25 4.63
N ALA A 75 -0.30 -13.27 3.34
CA ALA A 75 -0.54 -14.43 2.49
C ALA A 75 0.29 -15.64 2.97
N PRO A 76 -0.26 -16.88 2.93
CA PRO A 76 0.45 -18.06 3.41
C PRO A 76 1.79 -18.31 2.70
N ARG A 77 1.85 -18.03 1.39
CA ARG A 77 2.98 -18.37 0.52
C ARG A 77 4.14 -17.35 0.54
N GLY A 78 4.00 -16.24 1.26
CA GLY A 78 5.04 -15.18 1.26
C GLY A 78 5.25 -14.55 -0.12
N VAL A 79 4.29 -14.69 -1.02
CA VAL A 79 4.30 -14.10 -2.36
C VAL A 79 2.89 -13.58 -2.63
N VAL A 80 2.81 -12.38 -3.21
CA VAL A 80 1.57 -11.70 -3.61
C VAL A 80 1.69 -11.31 -5.08
N VAL A 81 0.65 -11.54 -5.87
CA VAL A 81 0.60 -11.07 -7.26
C VAL A 81 -0.08 -9.70 -7.30
N VAL A 82 0.60 -8.71 -7.87
CA VAL A 82 0.13 -7.34 -8.12
C VAL A 82 0.53 -6.97 -9.56
N ASN A 83 -0.31 -6.22 -10.29
CA ASN A 83 0.04 -5.72 -11.64
C ASN A 83 0.69 -6.78 -12.55
N ASP A 84 0.09 -7.97 -12.59
CA ASP A 84 0.56 -9.14 -13.34
C ASP A 84 1.98 -9.63 -13.00
N HIS A 85 2.47 -9.33 -11.78
CA HIS A 85 3.75 -9.79 -11.28
C HIS A 85 3.77 -10.19 -9.82
N GLU A 86 4.75 -11.03 -9.47
CA GLU A 86 4.98 -11.48 -8.10
C GLU A 86 5.83 -10.48 -7.31
N VAL A 87 5.37 -10.21 -6.09
CA VAL A 87 6.09 -9.50 -5.03
C VAL A 87 6.33 -10.48 -3.90
N VAL A 88 7.60 -10.68 -3.56
CA VAL A 88 8.01 -11.51 -2.42
C VAL A 88 7.77 -10.73 -1.13
N VAL A 89 7.23 -11.39 -0.13
CA VAL A 89 6.91 -10.82 1.19
C VAL A 89 7.74 -11.51 2.25
N ASP A 90 8.80 -10.83 2.66
CA ASP A 90 9.72 -11.24 3.71
C ASP A 90 9.21 -10.80 5.10
N ARG A 91 9.41 -11.67 6.09
CA ARG A 91 8.86 -11.49 7.45
C ARG A 91 9.99 -11.37 8.46
N PHE A 92 10.05 -10.24 9.16
CA PHE A 92 11.07 -9.98 10.18
C PHE A 92 10.42 -9.50 11.48
N ALA A 93 10.04 -10.44 12.35
CA ALA A 93 9.29 -10.12 13.57
C ALA A 93 10.12 -9.38 14.63
N GLU A 94 11.41 -9.68 14.75
CA GLU A 94 12.29 -9.13 15.79
C GLU A 94 13.17 -7.98 15.29
N ALA A 95 13.57 -8.02 14.01
CA ALA A 95 14.53 -7.09 13.44
C ALA A 95 13.90 -5.84 12.80
N LEU A 96 12.61 -5.89 12.43
CA LEU A 96 11.94 -4.76 11.78
C LEU A 96 10.89 -4.13 12.70
N ASP A 97 10.86 -2.80 12.76
CA ASP A 97 9.85 -2.07 13.52
C ASP A 97 8.42 -2.41 13.01
N PRO A 98 7.46 -2.73 13.89
CA PRO A 98 6.06 -3.00 13.54
C PRO A 98 5.31 -1.92 12.75
N HIS A 99 5.86 -0.71 12.69
CA HIS A 99 5.35 0.45 11.96
C HIS A 99 6.24 0.83 10.77
N ARG A 100 7.11 -0.07 10.31
CA ARG A 100 7.90 0.09 9.09
C ARG A 100 7.56 -0.97 8.06
N ILE A 101 7.68 -0.59 6.80
CA ILE A 101 7.64 -1.49 5.65
C ILE A 101 8.77 -1.10 4.72
N LEU A 102 9.61 -2.07 4.38
CA LEU A 102 10.68 -1.87 3.40
C LEU A 102 10.19 -2.36 2.06
N LEU A 103 10.28 -1.50 1.07
CA LEU A 103 10.01 -1.81 -0.32
C LEU A 103 11.33 -1.94 -1.05
N GLN A 104 11.42 -2.89 -1.97
CA GLN A 104 12.61 -3.10 -2.78
C GLN A 104 12.26 -3.21 -4.25
N SER A 105 13.11 -2.60 -5.07
CA SER A 105 13.12 -2.72 -6.51
C SER A 105 14.53 -3.09 -6.96
N TYR A 106 14.64 -4.03 -7.89
CA TYR A 106 15.95 -4.43 -8.43
C TYR A 106 16.66 -3.31 -9.19
N THR A 107 15.91 -2.35 -9.73
CA THR A 107 16.46 -1.26 -10.55
C THR A 107 16.66 0.03 -9.77
N ALA A 108 15.97 0.21 -8.64
CA ALA A 108 15.88 1.50 -7.96
C ALA A 108 16.22 1.47 -6.46
N GLY A 109 16.59 0.30 -5.93
CA GLY A 109 17.09 0.16 -4.56
C GLY A 109 15.99 -0.16 -3.55
N SER A 110 16.00 0.53 -2.42
CA SER A 110 15.00 0.32 -1.35
C SER A 110 14.37 1.63 -0.86
N TRP A 111 13.10 1.56 -0.48
CA TRP A 111 12.39 2.61 0.25
C TRP A 111 11.92 2.09 1.59
N ASP A 112 12.14 2.85 2.65
CA ASP A 112 11.60 2.59 3.98
C ASP A 112 10.42 3.52 4.26
N LEU A 113 9.23 2.96 4.45
CA LEU A 113 8.03 3.73 4.71
C LEU A 113 7.54 3.54 6.14
N LEU A 114 7.15 4.65 6.77
CA LEU A 114 6.34 4.62 7.98
C LEU A 114 4.93 4.10 7.64
N VAL A 115 4.46 3.10 8.36
CA VAL A 115 3.09 2.59 8.27
C VAL A 115 2.22 3.23 9.36
N VAL A 116 1.25 4.03 8.94
CA VAL A 116 0.20 4.54 9.83
C VAL A 116 -0.87 3.45 10.00
N PRO A 117 -1.18 2.97 11.21
CA PRO A 117 -2.19 1.93 11.40
C PRO A 117 -3.56 2.33 10.82
N PRO A 118 -4.33 1.39 10.24
CA PRO A 118 -5.60 1.71 9.58
C PRO A 118 -6.66 2.28 10.53
N LEU A 119 -6.59 1.94 11.81
CA LEU A 119 -7.49 2.42 12.87
C LEU A 119 -7.11 3.82 13.41
N THR A 120 -6.01 4.40 12.94
CA THR A 120 -5.60 5.75 13.32
C THR A 120 -6.65 6.76 12.86
N SER A 121 -7.05 7.70 13.72
CA SER A 121 -7.99 8.75 13.34
C SER A 121 -7.44 9.59 12.18
N ALA A 122 -8.32 10.13 11.34
CA ALA A 122 -7.91 10.89 10.17
C ALA A 122 -7.03 12.09 10.51
N SER A 123 -7.30 12.80 11.60
CA SER A 123 -6.50 13.93 12.06
C SER A 123 -5.10 13.52 12.55
N SER A 124 -4.97 12.39 13.23
CA SER A 124 -3.67 11.86 13.67
C SER A 124 -2.88 11.28 12.49
N ALA A 125 -3.55 10.57 11.58
CA ALA A 125 -2.94 10.06 10.37
C ALA A 125 -2.41 11.22 9.50
N ALA A 126 -3.22 12.27 9.28
CA ALA A 126 -2.79 13.44 8.52
C ALA A 126 -1.53 14.08 9.11
N ARG A 127 -1.44 14.21 10.45
CA ARG A 127 -0.23 14.72 11.12
C ARG A 127 0.99 13.84 10.91
N LEU A 128 0.83 12.51 11.04
CA LEU A 128 1.93 11.56 10.82
C LEU A 128 2.41 11.57 9.35
N MET A 129 1.47 11.57 8.41
CA MET A 129 1.76 11.63 6.98
C MET A 129 2.47 12.94 6.61
N ALA A 130 2.04 14.07 7.17
CA ALA A 130 2.68 15.38 6.93
C ALA A 130 4.09 15.48 7.53
N ALA A 131 4.38 14.78 8.63
CA ALA A 131 5.72 14.77 9.21
C ALA A 131 6.73 13.92 8.42
N ALA A 132 6.22 12.93 7.68
CA ALA A 132 7.03 12.04 6.83
C ALA A 132 7.28 12.59 5.42
N GLY A 133 6.33 13.37 4.88
CA GLY A 133 6.54 14.21 3.68
C GLY A 133 7.55 15.33 3.89
#